data_AF-A0A1N7HJR7-F1
#
_entry.id   AF-A0A1N7HJR7-F1
#
_cell.length_a   1.000
_cell.length_b   1.000
_cell.length_c   1.000
_cell.angle_alpha   90.00
_cell.angle_beta   90.00
_cell.angle_gamma   90.00
#
_symmetry.space_group_name_H-M   'P 1'
#
loop_
_entity.id
_entity.type
_entity.pdbx_description
1 polymer ?
#
loop_
_entity_poly.entity_id
_entity_poly.type
_entity_poly.pdbx_seq_one_letter_code
_entity_poly.pdbx_strand_id
1 'polypeptide(L)' 'MSTDTEADEVFVVLRGSATIEVENGPVLDVGPGDVVLMPGGARTVWTVHETLRKVYAVRP' A
#
# COMPACT_ATOMS: atom_id res chain seq x y z
N MET A 1 -0.45 -6.03 -11.71
CA MET A 1 -1.52 -5.82 -10.72
C MET A 1 -1.48 -6.97 -9.72
N SER A 2 -1.71 -6.70 -8.45
CA SER A 2 -1.75 -7.68 -7.37
C SER A 2 -2.92 -7.34 -6.44
N THR A 3 -3.51 -8.34 -5.78
CA THR A 3 -4.62 -8.15 -4.84
C THR A 3 -4.22 -8.69 -3.49
N ASP A 4 -4.64 -8.03 -2.40
CA ASP A 4 -4.34 -8.48 -1.04
C ASP A 4 -5.50 -8.21 -0.06
N THR A 5 -5.45 -8.88 1.09
CA THR A 5 -6.19 -8.49 2.30
C THR A 5 -5.17 -8.10 3.35
N GLU A 6 -5.12 -6.81 3.66
CA GLU A 6 -4.07 -6.23 4.47
C GLU A 6 -4.18 -6.66 5.94
N ALA A 7 -3.04 -6.76 6.61
CA ALA A 7 -2.96 -6.74 8.08
C ALA A 7 -3.04 -5.29 8.58
N ASP A 8 -3.06 -5.09 9.91
CA ASP A 8 -2.77 -3.77 10.47
C ASP A 8 -1.31 -3.41 10.17
N GLU A 9 -1.09 -2.70 9.06
CA GLU A 9 0.21 -2.34 8.51
C GLU A 9 0.39 -0.82 8.46
N VAL A 10 1.60 -0.37 8.78
CA VAL A 10 2.09 0.93 8.33
C VAL A 10 3.30 0.71 7.43
N PHE A 11 3.39 1.44 6.32
CA PHE A 11 4.58 1.39 5.47
C PHE A 11 5.03 2.77 5.01
N VAL A 12 6.31 2.86 4.64
CA VAL A 12 6.94 4.00 4.01
C VAL A 12 7.51 3.58 2.67
N VAL A 13 7.19 4.32 1.61
CA VAL A 13 7.75 4.09 0.28
C VAL A 13 9.14 4.72 0.20
N LEU A 14 10.14 3.91 -0.15
CA LEU A 14 11.53 4.35 -0.30
C LEU A 14 11.88 4.68 -1.76
N ARG A 15 11.31 3.94 -2.72
CA ARG A 15 11.50 4.15 -4.18
C ARG A 15 10.36 3.52 -4.97
N GLY A 16 10.10 4.05 -6.16
CA GLY A 16 9.09 3.56 -7.10
C GLY A 16 7.73 4.22 -6.85
N SER A 17 6.71 3.76 -7.57
CA SER A 17 5.37 4.31 -7.50
C SER A 17 4.30 3.25 -7.76
N ALA A 18 3.15 3.43 -7.14
CA ALA A 18 2.00 2.55 -7.31
C ALA A 18 0.69 3.31 -7.09
N THR A 19 -0.39 2.78 -7.64
CA THR A 19 -1.76 3.13 -7.26
C THR A 19 -2.35 1.98 -6.45
N ILE A 20 -3.01 2.29 -5.33
CA ILE A 20 -3.65 1.35 -4.42
C ILE A 20 -5.15 1.67 -4.40
N GLU A 21 -5.96 0.75 -4.89
CA GLU A 21 -7.41 0.85 -4.83
C GLU A 21 -7.89 0.07 -3.61
N VAL A 22 -8.55 0.74 -2.66
CA VAL A 22 -9.13 0.10 -1.48
C VAL A 22 -10.61 -0.16 -1.73
N GLU A 23 -11.07 -1.40 -1.52
CA GLU A 23 -12.49 -1.77 -1.70
C GLU A 23 -13.39 -0.89 -0.81
N ASN A 24 -14.39 -0.23 -1.43
CA ASN A 24 -15.27 0.75 -0.77
C ASN A 24 -14.53 1.91 -0.09
N GLY A 25 -13.32 2.21 -0.53
CA GLY A 25 -12.43 3.20 0.06
C GLY A 25 -11.78 4.13 -0.97
N PRO A 26 -10.71 4.82 -0.57
CA PRO A 26 -9.98 5.72 -1.45
C PRO A 26 -9.13 4.96 -2.48
N VAL A 27 -8.75 5.68 -3.52
CA VAL A 27 -7.63 5.33 -4.40
C VAL A 27 -6.44 6.17 -3.96
N LEU A 28 -5.32 5.52 -3.68
CA LEU A 28 -4.09 6.15 -3.21
C LEU A 28 -3.03 6.07 -4.29
N ASP A 29 -2.52 7.21 -4.75
CA ASP A 29 -1.28 7.25 -5.50
C ASP A 29 -0.13 7.44 -4.51
N VAL A 30 0.85 6.53 -4.56
CA VAL A 30 1.98 6.51 -3.62
C VAL A 30 3.31 6.58 -4.35
N GLY A 31 4.25 7.31 -3.76
CA GLY A 31 5.62 7.51 -4.22
C GLY A 31 6.59 7.73 -3.06
N PRO A 32 7.88 7.98 -3.33
CA PRO A 32 8.92 8.05 -2.30
C PRO A 32 8.63 9.13 -1.25
N GLY A 33 8.67 8.72 0.02
CA GLY A 33 8.37 9.58 1.17
C GLY A 33 6.94 9.45 1.71
N ASP A 34 6.03 8.84 0.95
CA ASP A 34 4.67 8.61 1.43
C ASP A 34 4.64 7.57 2.55
N VAL A 35 3.84 7.87 3.57
CA VAL A 35 3.56 7.00 4.72
C VAL A 35 2.10 6.64 4.70
N VAL A 36 1.80 5.34 4.73
CA VAL A 36 0.44 4.83 4.57
C VAL A 36 0.13 3.89 5.73
N LEU A 37 -1.05 4.09 6.32
CA LEU A 37 -1.64 3.18 7.28
C LEU A 37 -2.72 2.35 6.57
N MET A 38 -2.58 1.03 6.60
CA MET A 38 -3.55 0.07 6.10
C MET A 38 -4.21 -0.63 7.29
N PRO A 39 -5.53 -0.44 7.50
CA PRO A 39 -6.25 -1.18 8.52
C PRO A 39 -6.34 -2.68 8.18
N GLY A 40 -6.27 -3.52 9.20
CA GLY A 40 -6.50 -4.96 9.05
C GLY A 40 -7.85 -5.27 8.40
N GLY A 41 -7.84 -6.17 7.42
CA GLY A 41 -9.02 -6.57 6.64
C GLY A 41 -9.34 -5.67 5.45
N ALA A 42 -8.60 -4.58 5.22
CA ALA A 42 -8.72 -3.79 4.01
C ALA A 42 -8.41 -4.65 2.78
N ARG A 43 -9.28 -4.64 1.77
CA ARG A 43 -9.07 -5.38 0.52
C ARG A 43 -8.54 -4.42 -0.52
N THR A 44 -7.37 -4.72 -1.09
CA THR A 44 -6.64 -3.78 -1.93
C THR A 44 -6.33 -4.38 -3.30
N VAL A 45 -6.28 -3.51 -4.32
CA VAL A 45 -5.68 -3.81 -5.62
C VAL A 45 -4.51 -2.86 -5.83
N TRP A 46 -3.34 -3.42 -6.09
CA TRP A 46 -2.11 -2.68 -6.31
C TRP A 46 -1.73 -2.70 -7.79
N THR A 47 -1.61 -1.51 -8.37
CA THR A 47 -1.02 -1.30 -9.68
C THR A 47 0.34 -0.64 -9.50
N VAL A 48 1.41 -1.44 -9.61
CA VAL A 48 2.79 -0.96 -9.53
C VAL A 48 3.22 -0.41 -10.88
N HIS A 49 3.55 0.88 -10.94
CA HIS A 49 3.97 1.58 -12.15
C HIS A 49 5.50 1.54 -12.32
N GLU A 50 6.22 1.63 -11.20
CA GLU A 50 7.68 1.49 -11.11
C GLU A 50 8.04 0.55 -9.96
N THR A 51 9.14 -0.22 -10.07
CA THR A 51 9.55 -1.17 -9.02
C THR A 51 9.53 -0.54 -7.63
N LEU A 52 8.60 -1.01 -6.80
CA LEU A 52 8.34 -0.47 -5.48
C LEU A 52 9.29 -1.06 -4.44
N ARG A 53 9.92 -0.19 -3.64
CA ARG A 53 10.65 -0.55 -2.42
C ARG A 53 9.97 0.15 -1.25
N LYS A 54 9.51 -0.62 -0.27
CA LYS A 54 8.92 -0.12 0.98
C LYS A 54 9.58 -0.76 2.21
N VAL A 55 9.55 -0.04 3.33
CA VAL A 55 9.71 -0.62 4.67
C VAL A 55 8.33 -0.63 5.31
N TYR A 56 7.98 -1.73 5.95
CA TYR A 56 6.68 -1.93 6.57
C TYR A 56 6.83 -2.44 8.00
N ALA A 57 5.85 -2.12 8.83
CA ALA A 57 5.65 -2.70 10.15
C ALA A 57 4.21 -3.17 10.24
N VAL A 58 4.04 -4.43 10.63
CA VAL A 58 2.73 -5.07 10.84
C VAL A 58 2.53 -5.33 12.33
N ARG A 59 1.30 -5.20 12.82
CA ARG A 59 0.97 -5.71 14.15
C ARG A 59 0.93 -7.26 14.15
N PRO A 60 1.35 -7.90 15.25
CA PRO A 60 1.26 -9.35 15.41
C PRO A 60 -0.18 -9.88 15.39
#